data_AF-A0A7T8HJB2-F1
#
_entry.id   AF-A0A7T8HJB2-F1
#
_cell.length_a   1.000
_cell.length_b   1.000
_cell.length_c   1.000
_cell.angle_alpha   90.00
_cell.angle_beta   90.00
_cell.angle_gamma   90.00
#
_symmetry.space_group_name_H-M   'P 1'
#
loop_
_entity.id
_entity.type
_entity.pdbx_description
1 polymer ?
#
loop_
_entity_poly.entity_id
_entity_poly.type
_entity_poly.pdbx_seq_one_letter_code
_entity_poly.pdbx_strand_id
1 'polypeptide(L)'
;DMVNQDDPMVLEIWNLVFIQFNREADKSLKPLPKKHIDCGLGLERLVSAIQNKPSNYDTDLFSPLFEAIQERSGANTPYGGKFGDEDPEQIDMAYRVVADHIRTLTIVIADGGRPDNVGRGYVLRRILRRGIRFATEKLNASPGFFGSLVDVVVSLLGQTFPELTKDPQTIKDVINEEEVQFLKTLNRGRKLLDRTIGKMESKVLSGDVAWRLYDTYGFPIDLTQLMVEERGMSVDTVGYEEAKAKAVLMSQGKGGAAEDRLALDVHSIQELQDKSMKTTNDYFKYNYKEKSPEPDSDYEFNGIEATILALRFDKKFVDSISCGTECGIILDQTSFYSEQGGQIYDEGFIVKADDDSVEFKVTNVQVRAGYVLHV
;
A
#
# COMPACT_ATOMS: atom_id res chain seq x y z
N ASP A 1 -38.53 18.09 12.19
CA ASP A 1 -38.10 19.38 11.60
C ASP A 1 -36.61 19.51 11.34
N MET A 2 -35.72 18.77 12.03
CA MET A 2 -34.25 18.90 11.85
C MET A 2 -33.61 17.89 10.86
N VAL A 3 -34.38 16.97 10.27
CA VAL A 3 -33.85 15.95 9.33
C VAL A 3 -33.37 16.64 8.03
N ASN A 4 -32.13 16.33 7.60
CA ASN A 4 -31.46 16.90 6.41
C ASN A 4 -31.16 18.41 6.47
N GLN A 5 -30.95 18.97 7.67
CA GLN A 5 -30.54 20.38 7.83
C GLN A 5 -29.04 20.56 8.12
N ASP A 6 -28.22 19.54 7.89
CA ASP A 6 -26.78 19.54 8.20
C ASP A 6 -26.45 19.99 9.64
N ASP A 7 -27.37 19.70 10.57
CA ASP A 7 -27.13 19.95 11.99
C ASP A 7 -26.28 18.81 12.56
N PRO A 8 -25.12 19.10 13.17
CA PRO A 8 -24.21 18.08 13.70
C PRO A 8 -24.83 17.24 14.83
N MET A 9 -25.95 17.66 15.42
CA MET A 9 -26.71 16.89 16.42
C MET A 9 -27.71 15.90 15.79
N VAL A 10 -27.91 15.93 14.47
CA VAL A 10 -28.76 14.99 13.74
C VAL A 10 -27.88 13.91 13.13
N LEU A 11 -27.77 12.79 13.83
CA LEU A 11 -26.86 11.70 13.49
C LEU A 11 -27.59 10.53 12.83
N GLU A 12 -27.04 10.05 11.71
CA GLU A 12 -27.42 8.76 11.12
C GLU A 12 -26.88 7.63 12.01
N ILE A 13 -27.76 6.88 12.68
CA ILE A 13 -27.36 5.77 13.55
C ILE A 13 -27.40 4.40 12.87
N TRP A 14 -28.25 4.23 11.85
CA TRP A 14 -28.49 2.94 11.19
C TRP A 14 -28.88 3.14 9.72
N ASN A 15 -28.21 2.42 8.84
CA ASN A 15 -28.56 2.28 7.43
C ASN A 15 -29.07 0.86 7.14
N LEU A 16 -30.18 0.76 6.39
CA LEU A 16 -30.80 -0.48 5.93
C LEU A 16 -30.88 -0.49 4.40
N VAL A 17 -29.93 -1.17 3.76
CA VAL A 17 -29.80 -1.23 2.31
C VAL A 17 -30.41 -2.54 1.80
N PHE A 18 -31.43 -2.42 0.96
CA PHE A 18 -32.04 -3.56 0.27
C PHE A 18 -31.38 -3.72 -1.09
N ILE A 19 -30.33 -4.55 -1.17
CA ILE A 19 -29.54 -4.72 -2.39
C ILE A 19 -30.34 -5.56 -3.40
N GLN A 20 -30.68 -4.93 -4.52
CA GLN A 20 -31.58 -5.52 -5.53
C GLN A 20 -30.99 -5.59 -6.95
N PHE A 21 -29.94 -4.83 -7.26
CA PHE A 21 -29.44 -4.67 -8.62
C PHE A 21 -27.92 -4.71 -8.68
N ASN A 22 -27.38 -5.30 -9.74
CA ASN A 22 -26.01 -5.09 -10.19
C ASN A 22 -25.96 -3.87 -11.11
N ARG A 23 -24.94 -3.04 -10.93
CA ARG A 23 -24.62 -1.96 -11.86
C ARG A 23 -23.61 -2.48 -12.88
N GLU A 24 -24.02 -2.52 -14.13
CA GLU A 24 -23.18 -2.97 -15.24
C GLU A 24 -22.24 -1.84 -15.69
N ALA A 25 -21.24 -2.17 -16.52
CA ALA A 25 -20.25 -1.20 -17.03
C ALA A 25 -20.89 -0.04 -17.83
N ASP A 26 -22.02 -0.30 -18.51
CA ASP A 26 -22.82 0.70 -19.21
C ASP A 26 -23.72 1.54 -18.29
N LYS A 27 -23.59 1.35 -16.96
CA LYS A 27 -24.40 1.95 -15.89
C LYS A 27 -25.86 1.45 -15.82
N SER A 28 -26.26 0.47 -16.64
CA SER A 28 -27.58 -0.16 -16.52
C SER A 28 -27.67 -0.97 -15.23
N LEU A 29 -28.91 -1.13 -14.74
CA LEU A 29 -29.19 -1.87 -13.51
C LEU A 29 -29.84 -3.20 -13.87
N LYS A 30 -29.17 -4.31 -13.59
CA LYS A 30 -29.71 -5.65 -13.77
C LYS A 30 -30.16 -6.23 -12.43
N PRO A 31 -31.37 -6.81 -12.33
CA PRO A 31 -31.81 -7.46 -11.10
C PRO A 31 -30.82 -8.54 -10.65
N LEU A 32 -30.51 -8.56 -9.35
CA LEU A 32 -29.69 -9.61 -8.76
C LEU A 32 -30.44 -10.94 -8.74
N PRO A 33 -29.75 -12.07 -9.00
CA PRO A 33 -30.35 -13.40 -8.88
C PRO A 33 -30.69 -13.74 -7.41
N LYS A 34 -29.95 -13.18 -6.45
CA LYS A 34 -30.22 -13.27 -5.02
C LYS A 34 -30.18 -11.88 -4.41
N LYS A 35 -31.26 -11.50 -3.73
CA LYS A 35 -31.39 -10.21 -3.04
C LYS A 35 -30.91 -10.37 -1.60
N HIS A 36 -30.24 -9.34 -1.09
CA HIS A 36 -29.67 -9.33 0.25
C HIS A 36 -30.07 -8.04 0.97
N ILE A 37 -30.12 -8.11 2.29
CA ILE A 37 -30.26 -6.93 3.15
C ILE A 37 -28.89 -6.69 3.75
N ASP A 38 -28.31 -5.53 3.48
CA ASP A 38 -27.08 -5.05 4.07
C ASP A 38 -27.43 -3.97 5.09
N CYS A 39 -27.11 -4.22 6.35
CA CYS A 39 -27.45 -3.33 7.45
C CYS A 39 -26.18 -2.92 8.18
N GLY A 40 -26.03 -1.60 8.39
CA GLY A 40 -24.91 -1.03 9.13
C GLY A 40 -25.42 -0.12 10.23
N LEU A 41 -25.20 -0.51 11.49
CA LEU A 41 -25.48 0.33 12.66
C LEU A 41 -24.14 0.82 13.22
N GLY A 42 -24.01 2.13 13.40
CA GLY A 42 -22.81 2.72 13.98
C GLY A 42 -22.80 2.58 15.50
N LEU A 43 -22.02 1.64 16.04
CA LEU A 43 -21.93 1.40 17.48
C LEU A 43 -21.57 2.67 18.25
N GLU A 44 -20.52 3.38 17.84
CA GLU A 44 -20.06 4.60 18.50
C GLU A 44 -21.13 5.71 18.52
N ARG A 45 -21.90 5.82 17.43
CA ARG A 45 -23.01 6.78 17.33
C ARG A 45 -24.21 6.38 18.19
N LEU A 46 -24.50 5.09 18.27
CA LEU A 46 -25.55 4.58 19.16
C LEU A 46 -25.18 4.81 20.63
N VAL A 47 -23.93 4.55 21.00
CA VAL A 47 -23.44 4.73 22.37
C VAL A 47 -23.46 6.21 22.77
N SER A 48 -23.04 7.13 21.89
CA SER A 48 -23.12 8.58 22.18
C SER A 48 -24.57 9.03 22.38
N ALA A 49 -25.51 8.54 21.58
CA ALA A 49 -26.94 8.81 21.76
C ALA A 49 -27.48 8.27 23.10
N ILE A 50 -27.15 7.02 23.47
CA ILE A 50 -27.60 6.40 24.72
C ILE A 50 -27.02 7.12 25.95
N GLN A 51 -25.75 7.53 25.87
CA GLN A 51 -25.05 8.23 26.96
C GLN A 51 -25.32 9.74 26.98
N ASN A 52 -26.14 10.25 26.06
CA ASN A 52 -26.44 11.66 25.88
C ASN A 52 -25.17 12.52 25.75
N LYS A 53 -24.27 12.10 24.84
CA LYS A 53 -23.00 12.76 24.54
C LYS A 53 -23.05 13.43 23.16
N PRO A 54 -22.52 14.66 23.02
CA PRO A 54 -22.55 15.40 21.76
C PRO A 54 -21.55 14.85 20.72
N SER A 55 -20.62 13.99 21.14
CA SER A 55 -19.60 13.41 20.29
C SER A 55 -19.37 11.93 20.64
N ASN A 56 -19.06 11.14 19.62
CA ASN A 56 -18.67 9.73 19.75
C ASN A 56 -17.44 9.56 20.67
N TYR A 57 -16.56 10.56 20.67
CA TYR A 57 -15.33 10.55 21.46
C TYR A 57 -15.58 10.83 22.95
N ASP A 58 -16.72 11.40 23.32
CA ASP A 58 -17.01 11.77 24.72
C ASP A 58 -17.64 10.62 25.52
N THR A 59 -17.60 9.41 24.94
CA THR A 59 -18.17 8.18 25.48
C THR A 59 -17.14 7.38 26.27
N ASP A 60 -17.62 6.38 27.01
CA ASP A 60 -16.77 5.40 27.69
C ASP A 60 -15.92 4.54 26.75
N LEU A 61 -16.24 4.50 25.44
CA LEU A 61 -15.42 3.81 24.43
C LEU A 61 -14.04 4.44 24.21
N PHE A 62 -13.88 5.73 24.53
CA PHE A 62 -12.64 6.48 24.32
C PHE A 62 -12.04 7.03 25.61
N SER A 63 -12.84 7.22 26.66
CA SER A 63 -12.38 7.80 27.93
C SER A 63 -11.10 7.14 28.49
N PRO A 64 -10.97 5.79 28.53
CA PRO A 64 -9.74 5.16 29.03
C PRO A 64 -8.51 5.42 28.17
N LEU A 65 -8.69 5.60 26.85
CA LEU A 65 -7.59 5.98 25.95
C LEU A 65 -7.17 7.43 26.17
N PHE A 66 -8.11 8.35 26.41
CA PHE A 66 -7.78 9.74 26.70
C PHE A 66 -7.04 9.90 28.03
N GLU A 67 -7.43 9.15 29.06
CA GLU A 67 -6.70 9.10 30.33
C GLU A 67 -5.27 8.61 30.12
N ALA A 68 -5.08 7.50 29.39
CA ALA A 68 -3.76 6.97 29.09
C ALA A 68 -2.93 7.91 28.20
N ILE A 69 -3.56 8.61 27.24
CA ILE A 69 -2.89 9.62 26.43
C ILE A 69 -2.38 10.74 27.32
N GLN A 70 -3.20 11.27 28.23
CA GLN A 70 -2.80 12.33 29.14
C GLN A 70 -1.61 11.88 30.02
N GLU A 71 -1.75 10.74 30.68
CA GLU A 71 -0.75 10.20 31.60
C GLU A 71 0.60 9.97 30.90
N ARG A 72 0.58 9.32 29.73
CA ARG A 72 1.82 8.85 29.08
C ARG A 72 2.46 9.90 28.18
N SER A 73 1.69 10.86 27.65
CA SER A 73 2.27 11.95 26.86
C SER A 73 2.85 13.05 27.74
N GLY A 74 2.38 13.17 28.99
CA GLY A 74 2.69 14.31 29.85
C GLY A 74 1.95 15.59 29.44
N ALA A 75 0.86 15.48 28.68
CA ALA A 75 0.05 16.62 28.28
C ALA A 75 -0.50 17.35 29.52
N ASN A 76 -0.29 18.66 29.57
CA ASN A 76 -0.67 19.50 30.71
C ASN A 76 -2.19 19.63 30.91
N THR A 77 -2.96 19.42 29.85
CA THR A 77 -4.41 19.64 29.83
C THR A 77 -5.12 18.34 29.48
N PRO A 78 -6.10 17.88 30.27
CA PRO A 78 -6.93 16.74 29.91
C PRO A 78 -7.82 17.07 28.70
N TYR A 79 -8.30 16.03 28.01
CA TYR A 79 -9.30 16.18 26.96
C TYR A 79 -10.55 16.91 27.47
N GLY A 80 -10.94 17.99 26.80
CA GLY A 80 -12.01 18.90 27.22
C GLY A 80 -13.32 18.81 26.43
N GLY A 81 -13.38 18.03 25.34
CA GLY A 81 -14.54 17.95 24.46
C GLY A 81 -14.73 19.14 23.51
N LYS A 82 -13.72 20.00 23.32
CA LYS A 82 -13.77 21.23 22.51
C LYS A 82 -13.69 20.94 21.00
N PHE A 83 -14.24 21.84 20.18
CA PHE A 83 -14.26 21.72 18.72
C PHE A 83 -14.07 23.07 18.03
N GLY A 84 -13.44 23.04 16.85
CA GLY A 84 -13.31 24.22 15.98
C GLY A 84 -12.63 25.39 16.70
N ASP A 85 -13.29 26.55 16.70
CA ASP A 85 -12.77 27.77 17.31
C ASP A 85 -12.58 27.66 18.84
N GLU A 86 -13.21 26.68 19.49
CA GLU A 86 -13.01 26.41 20.92
C GLU A 86 -11.71 25.65 21.21
N ASP A 87 -11.09 25.02 20.20
CA ASP A 87 -9.83 24.28 20.29
C ASP A 87 -8.74 24.88 19.37
N PRO A 88 -8.32 26.14 19.59
CA PRO A 88 -7.41 26.84 18.69
C PRO A 88 -6.02 26.18 18.62
N GLU A 89 -5.59 25.52 19.69
CA GLU A 89 -4.31 24.80 19.74
C GLU A 89 -4.41 23.38 19.14
N GLN A 90 -5.64 22.90 18.90
CA GLN A 90 -5.97 21.56 18.40
C GLN A 90 -5.56 20.44 19.36
N ILE A 91 -5.65 20.69 20.67
CA ILE A 91 -5.29 19.72 21.70
C ILE A 91 -6.34 18.61 21.73
N ASP A 92 -7.62 18.93 21.79
CA ASP A 92 -8.69 17.93 21.84
C ASP A 92 -8.80 17.18 20.51
N MET A 93 -8.52 17.86 19.39
CA MET A 93 -8.32 17.19 18.10
C MET A 93 -7.17 16.17 18.17
N ALA A 94 -6.04 16.51 18.79
CA ALA A 94 -4.91 15.59 18.94
C ALA A 94 -5.28 14.35 19.75
N TYR A 95 -6.00 14.50 20.86
CA TYR A 95 -6.53 13.38 21.64
C TYR A 95 -7.37 12.44 20.76
N ARG A 96 -8.34 12.99 20.01
CA ARG A 96 -9.22 12.21 19.12
C ARG A 96 -8.44 11.48 18.03
N VAL A 97 -7.53 12.19 17.35
CA VAL A 97 -6.70 11.62 16.28
C VAL A 97 -5.82 10.50 16.82
N VAL A 98 -5.13 10.72 17.95
CA VAL A 98 -4.24 9.72 18.54
C VAL A 98 -5.02 8.47 18.96
N ALA A 99 -6.15 8.63 19.67
CA ALA A 99 -6.95 7.51 20.15
C ALA A 99 -7.58 6.69 19.01
N ASP A 100 -8.12 7.37 18.00
CA ASP A 100 -8.74 6.73 16.83
C ASP A 100 -7.70 5.98 15.99
N HIS A 101 -6.54 6.62 15.75
CA HIS A 101 -5.51 6.06 14.89
C HIS A 101 -4.80 4.88 15.57
N ILE A 102 -4.54 4.93 16.88
CA ILE A 102 -3.98 3.76 17.56
C ILE A 102 -4.96 2.58 17.57
N ARG A 103 -6.27 2.81 17.83
CA ARG A 103 -7.29 1.75 17.74
C ARG A 103 -7.29 1.09 16.36
N THR A 104 -7.29 1.91 15.31
CA THR A 104 -7.28 1.43 13.92
C THR A 104 -6.02 0.63 13.61
N LEU A 105 -4.84 1.15 13.97
CA LEU A 105 -3.57 0.49 13.69
C LEU A 105 -3.42 -0.82 14.47
N THR A 106 -3.82 -0.86 15.73
CA THR A 106 -3.77 -2.09 16.54
C THR A 106 -4.61 -3.20 15.91
N ILE A 107 -5.85 -2.91 15.50
CA ILE A 107 -6.73 -3.89 14.84
C ILE A 107 -6.14 -4.33 13.50
N VAL A 108 -5.79 -3.38 12.62
CA VAL A 108 -5.35 -3.73 11.27
C VAL A 108 -4.01 -4.47 11.26
N ILE A 109 -3.09 -4.13 12.16
CA ILE A 109 -1.79 -4.80 12.26
C ILE A 109 -1.95 -6.22 12.85
N ALA A 110 -2.88 -6.41 13.79
CA ALA A 110 -3.24 -7.74 14.29
C ALA A 110 -3.86 -8.63 13.20
N ASP A 111 -4.63 -8.05 12.28
CA ASP A 111 -5.20 -8.72 11.10
C ASP A 111 -4.17 -8.97 9.98
N GLY A 112 -2.89 -8.68 10.20
CA GLY A 112 -1.80 -8.90 9.24
C GLY A 112 -1.53 -7.74 8.29
N GLY A 113 -2.25 -6.63 8.42
CA GLY A 113 -1.91 -5.39 7.73
C GLY A 113 -0.54 -4.85 8.15
N ARG A 114 0.18 -4.24 7.21
CA ARG A 114 1.49 -3.62 7.45
C ARG A 114 1.60 -2.27 6.74
N PRO A 115 2.20 -1.24 7.37
CA PRO A 115 2.53 0.00 6.70
C PRO A 115 3.49 -0.21 5.52
N ASP A 116 3.18 0.36 4.36
CA ASP A 116 3.98 0.20 3.13
C ASP A 116 3.90 1.47 2.27
N ASN A 117 4.68 1.56 1.20
CA ASN A 117 4.70 2.67 0.26
C ASN A 117 3.59 2.59 -0.81
N VAL A 118 2.91 1.46 -0.95
CA VAL A 118 1.91 1.24 -2.01
C VAL A 118 0.60 0.65 -1.48
N GLY A 119 -0.47 0.80 -2.26
CA GLY A 119 -1.76 0.15 -2.04
C GLY A 119 -2.35 0.40 -0.64
N ARG A 120 -2.80 -0.67 0.02
CA ARG A 120 -3.43 -0.59 1.35
C ARG A 120 -2.43 -0.24 2.44
N GLY A 121 -1.18 -0.71 2.32
CA GLY A 121 -0.12 -0.39 3.27
C GLY A 121 0.24 1.11 3.27
N TYR A 122 0.10 1.79 2.13
CA TYR A 122 0.23 3.25 2.06
C TYR A 122 -0.80 3.99 2.92
N VAL A 123 -2.05 3.50 2.94
CA VAL A 123 -3.10 4.08 3.79
C VAL A 123 -2.75 3.91 5.27
N LEU A 124 -2.28 2.73 5.68
CA LEU A 124 -1.87 2.47 7.07
C LEU A 124 -0.69 3.34 7.48
N ARG A 125 0.30 3.49 6.59
CA ARG A 125 1.44 4.39 6.79
C ARG A 125 0.99 5.84 7.00
N ARG A 126 0.00 6.31 6.25
CA ARG A 126 -0.58 7.66 6.41
C ARG A 126 -1.28 7.83 7.77
N ILE A 127 -2.09 6.86 8.19
CA ILE A 127 -2.77 6.88 9.50
C ILE A 127 -1.73 6.91 10.63
N LEU A 128 -0.72 6.05 10.58
CA LEU A 128 0.37 6.00 11.56
C LEU A 128 1.12 7.33 11.66
N ARG A 129 1.54 7.90 10.52
CA ARG A 129 2.28 9.16 10.50
C ARG A 129 1.45 10.33 11.03
N ARG A 130 0.16 10.36 10.72
CA ARG A 130 -0.76 11.37 11.27
C ARG A 130 -0.91 11.24 12.77
N GLY A 131 -1.10 10.04 13.30
CA GLY A 131 -1.21 9.79 14.74
C GLY A 131 0.04 10.24 15.50
N ILE A 132 1.22 9.82 15.04
CA ILE A 132 2.51 10.20 15.64
C ILE A 132 2.73 11.70 15.56
N ARG A 133 2.41 12.34 14.43
CA ARG A 133 2.55 13.80 14.30
C ARG A 133 1.73 14.54 15.35
N PHE A 134 0.44 14.21 15.51
CA PHE A 134 -0.39 14.86 16.52
C PHE A 134 0.13 14.58 17.94
N ALA A 135 0.58 13.36 18.21
CA ALA A 135 1.20 13.02 19.49
C ALA A 135 2.45 13.89 19.77
N THR A 136 3.37 14.02 18.81
CA THR A 136 4.62 14.76 19.00
C THR A 136 4.43 16.28 18.96
N GLU A 137 3.69 16.82 17.98
CA GLU A 137 3.61 18.26 17.74
C GLU A 137 2.56 18.98 18.59
N LYS A 138 1.47 18.28 18.97
CA LYS A 138 0.37 18.88 19.74
C LYS A 138 0.39 18.48 21.21
N LEU A 139 0.75 17.21 21.49
CA LEU A 139 0.79 16.70 22.86
C LEU A 139 2.21 16.67 23.46
N ASN A 140 3.24 17.06 22.70
CA ASN A 140 4.65 17.01 23.10
C ASN A 140 5.11 15.62 23.59
N ALA A 141 4.49 14.56 23.06
CA ALA A 141 4.79 13.20 23.47
C ALA A 141 6.21 12.77 23.02
N SER A 142 6.89 12.01 23.88
CA SER A 142 8.21 11.44 23.59
C SER A 142 8.11 10.23 22.64
N PRO A 143 9.16 9.91 21.86
CA PRO A 143 9.20 8.70 21.04
C PRO A 143 8.89 7.43 21.85
N GLY A 144 8.14 6.49 21.25
CA GLY A 144 7.65 5.28 21.91
C GLY A 144 6.32 5.45 22.64
N PHE A 145 5.85 6.69 22.85
CA PHE A 145 4.53 6.97 23.45
C PHE A 145 3.41 6.34 22.62
N PHE A 146 3.42 6.54 21.30
CA PHE A 146 2.29 6.15 20.45
C PHE A 146 2.13 4.62 20.42
N GLY A 147 3.23 3.88 20.26
CA GLY A 147 3.23 2.42 20.35
C GLY A 147 2.83 1.90 21.74
N SER A 148 3.12 2.63 22.82
CA SER A 148 2.71 2.21 24.17
C SER A 148 1.19 2.05 24.31
N LEU A 149 0.41 2.87 23.59
CA LEU A 149 -1.05 2.88 23.68
C LEU A 149 -1.70 1.58 23.16
N VAL A 150 -0.96 0.73 22.45
CA VAL A 150 -1.41 -0.62 22.04
C VAL A 150 -1.91 -1.42 23.24
N ASP A 151 -1.24 -1.33 24.39
CA ASP A 151 -1.66 -2.07 25.60
C ASP A 151 -3.06 -1.68 26.08
N VAL A 152 -3.40 -0.40 25.95
CA VAL A 152 -4.71 0.13 26.34
C VAL A 152 -5.77 -0.39 25.37
N VAL A 153 -5.48 -0.39 24.06
CA VAL A 153 -6.39 -0.94 23.05
C VAL A 153 -6.63 -2.43 23.27
N VAL A 154 -5.58 -3.20 23.54
CA VAL A 154 -5.69 -4.64 23.84
C VAL A 154 -6.53 -4.86 25.10
N SER A 155 -6.38 -4.04 26.14
CA SER A 155 -7.22 -4.12 27.34
C SER A 155 -8.70 -3.82 27.06
N LEU A 156 -9.00 -2.89 26.15
CA LEU A 156 -10.38 -2.48 25.83
C LEU A 156 -11.08 -3.48 24.89
N LEU A 157 -10.35 -4.00 23.91
CA LEU A 157 -10.91 -4.74 22.79
C LEU A 157 -10.55 -6.23 22.78
N GLY A 158 -9.52 -6.66 23.51
CA GLY A 158 -8.96 -8.01 23.41
C GLY A 158 -9.91 -9.14 23.82
N GLN A 159 -10.92 -8.87 24.65
CA GLN A 159 -11.96 -9.86 24.94
C GLN A 159 -12.85 -10.14 23.73
N THR A 160 -13.15 -9.10 22.93
CA THR A 160 -14.00 -9.20 21.74
C THR A 160 -13.21 -9.64 20.51
N PHE A 161 -11.93 -9.26 20.45
CA PHE A 161 -10.99 -9.50 19.35
C PHE A 161 -9.74 -10.25 19.88
N PRO A 162 -9.83 -11.57 20.13
CA PRO A 162 -8.75 -12.34 20.79
C PRO A 162 -7.42 -12.33 20.04
N GLU A 163 -7.44 -12.12 18.73
CA GLU A 163 -6.26 -11.92 17.88
C GLU A 163 -5.36 -10.80 18.37
N LEU A 164 -5.92 -9.75 19.01
CA LEU A 164 -5.15 -8.66 19.60
C LEU A 164 -4.22 -9.12 20.73
N THR A 165 -4.57 -10.21 21.41
CA THR A 165 -3.79 -10.71 22.56
C THR A 165 -2.68 -11.67 22.18
N LYS A 166 -2.63 -12.13 20.92
CA LYS A 166 -1.67 -13.15 20.48
C LYS A 166 -0.23 -12.65 20.52
N ASP A 167 0.00 -11.48 19.94
CA ASP A 167 1.32 -10.85 19.92
C ASP A 167 1.22 -9.31 19.85
N PRO A 168 0.83 -8.66 20.97
CA PRO A 168 0.83 -7.20 21.07
C PRO A 168 2.21 -6.59 20.85
N GLN A 169 3.29 -7.33 21.14
CA GLN A 169 4.65 -6.80 21.06
C GLN A 169 5.04 -6.54 19.60
N THR A 170 4.76 -7.48 18.69
CA THR A 170 4.98 -7.25 17.25
C THR A 170 4.22 -6.03 16.73
N ILE A 171 3.01 -5.75 17.23
CA ILE A 171 2.25 -4.56 16.85
C ILE A 171 2.99 -3.28 17.28
N LYS A 172 3.50 -3.25 18.52
CA LYS A 172 4.29 -2.13 19.04
C LYS A 172 5.58 -1.94 18.25
N ASP A 173 6.28 -3.03 17.94
CA ASP A 173 7.55 -2.97 17.23
C ASP A 173 7.37 -2.38 15.83
N VAL A 174 6.36 -2.83 15.08
CA VAL A 174 6.01 -2.25 13.77
C VAL A 174 5.72 -0.74 13.88
N ILE A 175 4.96 -0.33 14.89
CA ILE A 175 4.63 1.09 15.09
C ILE A 175 5.88 1.91 15.44
N ASN A 176 6.70 1.41 16.36
CA ASN A 176 7.89 2.10 16.85
C ASN A 176 8.99 2.19 15.78
N GLU A 177 9.17 1.15 14.97
CA GLU A 177 10.12 1.17 13.85
C GLU A 177 9.75 2.25 12.81
N GLU A 178 8.48 2.30 12.42
CA GLU A 178 7.98 3.34 11.52
C GLU A 178 8.03 4.73 12.16
N GLU A 179 7.78 4.86 13.47
CA GLU A 179 7.93 6.11 14.22
C GLU A 179 9.36 6.64 14.13
N VAL A 180 10.36 5.80 14.39
CA VAL A 180 11.77 6.19 14.35
C VAL A 180 12.17 6.70 12.96
N GLN A 181 11.74 6.02 11.90
CA GLN A 181 12.02 6.47 10.52
C GLN A 181 11.27 7.76 10.17
N PHE A 182 10.03 7.86 10.61
CA PHE A 182 9.20 9.02 10.36
C PHE A 182 9.74 10.27 11.04
N LEU A 183 10.08 10.22 12.34
CA LEU A 183 10.56 11.38 13.10
C LEU A 183 11.89 11.93 12.54
N LYS A 184 12.77 11.08 12.01
CA LYS A 184 13.99 11.51 11.30
C LYS A 184 13.66 12.34 10.06
N THR A 185 12.63 11.95 9.34
CA THR A 185 12.18 12.58 8.09
C THR A 185 11.38 13.85 8.36
N LEU A 186 10.46 13.81 9.34
CA LEU A 186 9.60 14.91 9.76
C LEU A 186 10.40 16.16 10.12
N ASN A 187 11.41 16.01 10.99
CA ASN A 187 12.25 17.13 11.44
C ASN A 187 12.99 17.83 10.29
N ARG A 188 13.42 17.08 9.29
CA ARG A 188 14.12 17.62 8.10
C ARG A 188 13.13 18.30 7.16
N GLY A 189 12.03 17.63 6.84
CA GLY A 189 11.00 18.13 5.93
C GLY A 189 10.31 19.38 6.46
N ARG A 190 9.98 19.44 7.76
CA ARG A 190 9.37 20.60 8.41
C ARG A 190 10.20 21.87 8.26
N LYS A 191 11.50 21.82 8.59
CA LYS A 191 12.40 22.99 8.48
C LYS A 191 12.45 23.52 7.04
N LEU A 192 12.39 22.63 6.05
CA LEU A 192 12.40 23.01 4.65
C LEU A 192 11.05 23.59 4.20
N LEU A 193 9.94 22.97 4.62
CA LEU A 193 8.59 23.46 4.36
C LEU A 193 8.39 24.86 4.97
N ASP A 194 8.79 25.06 6.23
CA ASP A 194 8.74 26.35 6.93
C ASP A 194 9.53 27.43 6.20
N ARG A 195 10.75 27.11 5.75
CA ARG A 195 11.58 28.03 4.98
C ARG A 195 10.97 28.36 3.62
N THR A 196 10.32 27.39 2.99
CA THR A 196 9.69 27.57 1.68
C THR A 196 8.47 28.47 1.82
N ILE A 197 7.56 28.13 2.75
CA ILE A 197 6.35 28.92 3.02
C ILE A 197 6.73 30.35 3.44
N GLY A 198 7.75 30.54 4.28
CA GLY A 198 8.19 31.87 4.70
C GLY A 198 8.75 32.75 3.59
N LYS A 199 9.04 32.20 2.41
CA LYS A 199 9.49 32.93 1.22
C LYS A 199 8.40 33.11 0.16
N MET A 200 7.22 32.57 0.39
CA MET A 200 6.11 32.59 -0.55
C MET A 200 5.12 33.70 -0.20
N GLU A 201 4.66 34.42 -1.22
CA GLU A 201 3.55 35.37 -1.10
C GLU A 201 2.20 34.73 -1.45
N SER A 202 2.22 33.59 -2.15
CA SER A 202 1.03 32.82 -2.54
C SER A 202 0.57 31.88 -1.42
N LYS A 203 -0.75 31.70 -1.30
CA LYS A 203 -1.37 30.69 -0.43
C LYS A 203 -1.40 29.29 -1.03
N VAL A 204 -0.84 29.09 -2.23
CA VAL A 204 -0.78 27.79 -2.91
C VAL A 204 0.67 27.35 -3.05
N LEU A 205 1.01 26.22 -2.43
CA LEU A 205 2.30 25.55 -2.57
C LEU A 205 2.38 24.87 -3.94
N SER A 206 3.35 25.26 -4.76
CA SER A 206 3.54 24.70 -6.10
C SER A 206 3.81 23.19 -6.08
N GLY A 207 3.23 22.46 -7.03
CA GLY A 207 3.40 21.02 -7.18
C GLY A 207 4.85 20.56 -7.28
N ASP A 208 5.71 21.31 -7.99
CA ASP A 208 7.15 21.00 -8.10
C ASP A 208 7.88 20.97 -6.76
N VAL A 209 7.52 21.89 -5.85
CA VAL A 209 8.11 21.97 -4.52
C VAL A 209 7.59 20.85 -3.63
N ALA A 210 6.29 20.57 -3.70
CA ALA A 210 5.69 19.45 -3.00
C ALA A 210 6.27 18.10 -3.49
N TRP A 211 6.54 17.96 -4.79
CA TRP A 211 7.21 16.79 -5.36
C TRP A 211 8.65 16.69 -4.88
N ARG A 212 9.41 17.79 -4.86
CA ARG A 212 10.78 17.79 -4.33
C ARG A 212 10.83 17.41 -2.85
N LEU A 213 9.86 17.87 -2.05
CA LEU A 213 9.70 17.48 -0.65
C LEU A 213 9.56 15.96 -0.53
N TYR A 214 8.73 15.35 -1.37
CA TYR A 214 8.54 13.91 -1.44
C TYR A 214 9.78 13.16 -1.94
N ASP A 215 10.21 13.43 -3.16
CA ASP A 215 11.24 12.68 -3.88
C ASP A 215 12.64 12.83 -3.26
N THR A 216 13.04 14.06 -2.94
CA THR A 216 14.40 14.33 -2.44
C THR A 216 14.51 14.15 -0.93
N TYR A 217 13.45 14.46 -0.17
CA TYR A 217 13.51 14.52 1.29
C TYR A 217 12.64 13.48 1.98
N GLY A 218 11.95 12.61 1.23
CA GLY A 218 11.07 11.57 1.76
C GLY A 218 9.82 12.14 2.44
N PHE A 219 9.52 13.42 2.25
CA PHE A 219 8.48 14.13 2.98
C PHE A 219 7.11 13.92 2.31
N PRO A 220 6.17 13.19 2.95
CA PRO A 220 4.97 12.73 2.27
C PRO A 220 4.06 13.87 1.81
N ILE A 221 3.42 13.72 0.64
CA ILE A 221 2.49 14.72 0.09
C ILE A 221 1.28 14.93 0.98
N ASP A 222 0.76 13.87 1.60
CA ASP A 222 -0.35 13.92 2.56
C ASP A 222 0.01 14.75 3.79
N LEU A 223 1.25 14.66 4.26
CA LEU A 223 1.73 15.46 5.36
C LEU A 223 1.94 16.92 4.96
N THR A 224 2.45 17.14 3.75
CA THR A 224 2.61 18.47 3.16
C THR A 224 1.27 19.18 3.06
N GLN A 225 0.24 18.51 2.52
CA GLN A 225 -1.13 19.01 2.41
C GLN A 225 -1.68 19.40 3.79
N LEU A 226 -1.60 18.49 4.76
CA LEU A 226 -2.11 18.74 6.10
C LEU A 226 -1.43 19.95 6.77
N MET A 227 -0.11 20.09 6.63
CA MET A 227 0.64 21.20 7.25
C MET A 227 0.39 22.55 6.58
N VAL A 228 0.10 22.58 5.28
CA VAL A 228 -0.26 23.84 4.61
C VAL A 228 -1.72 24.21 4.89
N GLU A 229 -2.63 23.24 4.97
CA GLU A 229 -4.05 23.45 5.30
C GLU A 229 -4.20 24.10 6.68
N GLU A 230 -3.42 23.66 7.68
CA GLU A 230 -3.38 24.27 9.02
C GLU A 230 -2.96 25.75 9.01
N ARG A 231 -2.32 26.22 7.94
CA ARG A 231 -1.92 27.63 7.74
C ARG A 231 -2.87 28.38 6.81
N GLY A 232 -4.00 27.78 6.45
CA GLY A 232 -4.94 28.33 5.49
C GLY A 232 -4.38 28.38 4.06
N MET A 233 -3.48 27.46 3.73
CA MET A 233 -2.85 27.30 2.41
C MET A 233 -3.27 25.97 1.78
N SER A 234 -3.01 25.80 0.49
CA SER A 234 -3.27 24.54 -0.23
C SER A 234 -2.06 24.10 -1.04
N VAL A 235 -2.03 22.84 -1.48
CA VAL A 235 -1.02 22.33 -2.43
C VAL A 235 -1.65 22.24 -3.81
N ASP A 236 -0.91 22.65 -4.84
CA ASP A 236 -1.23 22.35 -6.22
C ASP A 236 -1.00 20.85 -6.50
N THR A 237 -2.07 20.08 -6.36
CA THR A 237 -2.08 18.62 -6.55
C THR A 237 -1.93 18.23 -8.02
N VAL A 238 -2.45 19.05 -8.94
CA VAL A 238 -2.31 18.80 -10.38
C VAL A 238 -0.85 18.95 -10.78
N GLY A 239 -0.22 20.07 -10.41
CA GLY A 239 1.21 20.28 -10.65
C GLY A 239 2.10 19.25 -9.97
N TYR A 240 1.68 18.70 -8.81
CA TYR A 240 2.42 17.62 -8.14
C TYR A 240 2.44 16.33 -8.97
N GLU A 241 1.29 15.91 -9.49
CA GLU A 241 1.21 14.71 -10.34
C GLU A 241 1.92 14.91 -11.68
N GLU A 242 1.88 16.12 -12.24
CA GLU A 242 2.68 16.47 -13.43
C GLU A 242 4.19 16.39 -13.16
N ALA A 243 4.65 16.96 -12.04
CA ALA A 243 6.06 16.92 -11.64
C ALA A 243 6.54 15.48 -11.38
N LYS A 244 5.71 14.67 -10.72
CA LYS A 244 5.93 13.23 -10.53
C LYS A 244 6.04 12.48 -11.85
N ALA A 245 5.08 12.65 -12.74
CA ALA A 245 5.09 12.01 -14.05
C ALA A 245 6.34 12.40 -14.85
N LYS A 246 6.73 13.68 -14.80
CA LYS A 246 7.95 14.18 -15.44
C LYS A 246 9.23 13.56 -14.85
N ALA A 247 9.29 13.38 -13.53
CA ALA A 247 10.41 12.74 -12.85
C ALA A 247 10.53 11.25 -13.21
N VAL A 248 9.40 10.53 -13.30
CA VAL A 248 9.35 9.14 -13.77
C VAL A 248 9.86 9.04 -15.21
N LEU A 249 9.42 9.93 -16.11
CA LEU A 249 9.91 9.97 -17.49
C LEU A 249 11.42 10.29 -17.56
N MET A 250 11.94 11.14 -16.68
CA MET A 250 13.37 11.46 -16.61
C MET A 250 14.22 10.34 -16.00
N SER A 251 13.70 9.60 -15.01
CA SER A 251 14.41 8.46 -14.40
C SER A 251 14.47 7.27 -15.36
N GLN A 252 13.45 7.08 -16.19
CA GLN A 252 13.49 6.18 -17.35
C GLN A 252 14.59 6.57 -18.36
N GLY A 253 14.96 7.86 -18.42
CA GLY A 253 15.97 8.38 -19.35
C GLY A 253 17.43 8.25 -18.92
N LYS A 254 17.74 7.88 -17.66
CA LYS A 254 19.15 7.91 -17.16
C LYS A 254 19.63 6.73 -16.32
N GLY A 255 18.86 5.65 -16.19
CA GLY A 255 19.32 4.46 -15.44
C GLY A 255 18.87 3.09 -15.94
N GLY A 256 17.97 3.01 -16.94
CA GLY A 256 17.31 1.74 -17.33
C GLY A 256 17.67 1.20 -18.72
N ALA A 257 18.75 1.68 -19.36
CA ALA A 257 19.02 1.34 -20.76
C ALA A 257 19.62 -0.08 -21.00
N ALA A 258 19.95 -0.79 -19.93
CA ALA A 258 20.45 -2.17 -19.98
C ALA A 258 19.41 -3.21 -19.54
N GLU A 259 18.52 -2.88 -18.61
CA GLU A 259 17.74 -3.90 -17.88
C GLU A 259 16.41 -4.31 -18.53
N ASP A 260 16.02 -3.75 -19.69
CA ASP A 260 14.83 -4.31 -20.35
C ASP A 260 14.73 -4.14 -21.87
N ARG A 261 15.78 -4.54 -22.58
CA ARG A 261 15.70 -4.66 -24.06
C ARG A 261 14.97 -5.92 -24.52
N LEU A 262 14.83 -6.89 -23.62
CA LEU A 262 14.29 -8.20 -23.94
C LEU A 262 12.88 -8.44 -23.39
N ALA A 263 12.36 -7.69 -22.40
CA ALA A 263 10.98 -7.92 -21.95
C ALA A 263 9.95 -7.80 -23.07
N LEU A 264 8.88 -8.53 -22.80
CA LEU A 264 7.62 -8.44 -23.49
C LEU A 264 6.82 -7.28 -22.91
N ASP A 265 6.87 -6.14 -23.59
CA ASP A 265 5.97 -5.01 -23.39
C ASP A 265 4.61 -5.25 -24.07
N VAL A 266 3.67 -4.32 -23.87
CA VAL A 266 2.32 -4.43 -24.43
C VAL A 266 2.32 -4.56 -25.95
N HIS A 267 3.24 -3.88 -26.64
CA HIS A 267 3.32 -3.91 -28.11
C HIS A 267 3.84 -5.25 -28.65
N SER A 268 4.87 -5.82 -28.02
CA SER A 268 5.40 -7.12 -28.40
C SER A 268 4.45 -8.27 -28.06
N ILE A 269 3.67 -8.17 -26.98
CA ILE A 269 2.58 -9.12 -26.69
C ILE A 269 1.51 -9.07 -27.79
N GLN A 270 1.13 -7.87 -28.22
CA GLN A 270 0.17 -7.70 -29.31
C GLN A 270 0.71 -8.29 -30.63
N GLU A 271 1.99 -8.08 -30.95
CA GLU A 271 2.59 -8.64 -32.16
C GLU A 271 2.56 -10.18 -32.17
N LEU A 272 2.79 -10.83 -31.02
CA LEU A 272 2.67 -12.28 -30.89
C LEU A 272 1.22 -12.75 -31.10
N GLN A 273 0.25 -12.03 -30.52
CA GLN A 273 -1.17 -12.33 -30.65
C GLN A 273 -1.67 -12.14 -32.10
N ASP A 274 -1.24 -11.08 -32.77
CA ASP A 274 -1.58 -10.81 -34.18
C ASP A 274 -1.02 -11.89 -35.12
N LYS A 275 0.16 -12.45 -34.78
CA LYS A 275 0.75 -13.62 -35.44
C LYS A 275 0.06 -14.94 -35.06
N SER A 276 -1.01 -14.91 -34.25
CA SER A 276 -1.74 -16.09 -33.75
C SER A 276 -0.82 -17.12 -33.06
N MET A 277 0.22 -16.62 -32.39
CA MET A 277 1.15 -17.45 -31.63
C MET A 277 0.44 -18.04 -30.41
N LYS A 278 0.69 -19.33 -30.13
CA LYS A 278 0.17 -19.97 -28.91
C LYS A 278 0.97 -19.50 -27.70
N THR A 279 0.29 -19.37 -26.57
CA THR A 279 0.91 -19.16 -25.26
C THR A 279 1.76 -20.37 -24.87
N THR A 280 2.78 -20.15 -24.06
CA THR A 280 3.68 -21.20 -23.59
C THR A 280 2.96 -22.10 -22.59
N ASN A 281 3.03 -23.42 -22.79
CA ASN A 281 2.57 -24.41 -21.84
C ASN A 281 3.65 -24.67 -20.77
N ASP A 282 3.52 -24.02 -19.62
CA ASP A 282 4.47 -24.11 -18.51
C ASP A 282 4.08 -25.17 -17.46
N TYR A 283 3.11 -26.05 -17.75
CA TYR A 283 2.65 -27.09 -16.82
C TYR A 283 3.77 -28.04 -16.39
N PHE A 284 4.78 -28.26 -17.26
CA PHE A 284 5.88 -29.19 -17.01
C PHE A 284 6.78 -28.79 -15.84
N LYS A 285 6.74 -27.52 -15.39
CA LYS A 285 7.40 -27.10 -14.15
C LYS A 285 6.81 -27.75 -12.88
N TYR A 286 5.65 -28.39 -12.99
CA TYR A 286 5.04 -29.18 -11.91
C TYR A 286 5.23 -30.70 -12.09
N ASN A 287 5.90 -31.13 -13.17
CA ASN A 287 6.11 -32.54 -13.48
C ASN A 287 7.43 -33.04 -12.88
N TYR A 288 7.50 -33.05 -11.55
CA TYR A 288 8.65 -33.53 -10.79
C TYR A 288 8.30 -34.77 -9.95
N LYS A 289 9.34 -35.48 -9.51
CA LYS A 289 9.26 -36.56 -8.53
C LYS A 289 10.13 -36.23 -7.34
N GLU A 290 9.63 -36.50 -6.14
CA GLU A 290 10.45 -36.49 -4.93
C GLU A 290 11.48 -37.62 -5.02
N LYS A 291 12.76 -37.32 -4.81
CA LYS A 291 13.80 -38.38 -4.75
C LYS A 291 13.66 -39.27 -3.51
N SER A 292 13.08 -38.74 -2.43
CA SER A 292 12.90 -39.41 -1.14
C SER A 292 11.69 -38.85 -0.40
N PRO A 293 10.99 -39.65 0.45
CA PRO A 293 9.90 -39.17 1.30
C PRO A 293 10.38 -38.39 2.56
N GLU A 294 11.69 -38.14 2.70
CA GLU A 294 12.24 -37.37 3.81
C GLU A 294 11.95 -35.86 3.65
N PRO A 295 11.77 -35.12 4.76
CA PRO A 295 11.72 -33.66 4.72
C PRO A 295 12.99 -33.10 4.05
N ASP A 296 12.83 -32.07 3.21
CA ASP A 296 13.91 -31.42 2.45
C ASP A 296 14.56 -32.29 1.34
N SER A 297 13.89 -33.34 0.86
CA SER A 297 14.35 -34.08 -0.33
C SER A 297 14.34 -33.21 -1.58
N ASP A 298 15.41 -33.31 -2.37
CA ASP A 298 15.47 -32.74 -3.72
C ASP A 298 14.38 -33.33 -4.62
N TYR A 299 13.96 -32.52 -5.59
CA TYR A 299 13.08 -32.92 -6.68
C TYR A 299 13.89 -33.35 -7.91
N GLU A 300 13.38 -34.35 -8.62
CA GLU A 300 13.85 -34.78 -9.93
C GLU A 300 12.84 -34.38 -11.00
N PHE A 301 13.29 -33.60 -11.98
CA PHE A 301 12.49 -33.16 -13.11
C PHE A 301 12.85 -34.00 -14.34
N ASN A 302 11.85 -34.39 -15.13
CA ASN A 302 12.11 -35.01 -16.43
C ASN A 302 12.47 -33.92 -17.44
N GLY A 303 13.50 -34.18 -18.25
CA GLY A 303 13.78 -33.35 -19.43
C GLY A 303 12.59 -33.33 -20.38
N ILE A 304 12.38 -32.20 -21.05
CA ILE A 304 11.32 -32.05 -22.05
C ILE A 304 11.92 -31.55 -23.36
N GLU A 305 11.28 -31.92 -24.47
CA GLU A 305 11.56 -31.35 -25.78
C GLU A 305 10.56 -30.22 -26.05
N ALA A 306 11.04 -29.10 -26.58
CA ALA A 306 10.23 -27.93 -26.88
C ALA A 306 10.62 -27.32 -28.24
N THR A 307 9.67 -26.64 -28.87
CA THR A 307 9.87 -25.93 -30.13
C THR A 307 10.05 -24.44 -29.88
N ILE A 308 11.08 -23.84 -30.48
CA ILE A 308 11.25 -22.39 -30.48
C ILE A 308 10.15 -21.75 -31.31
N LEU A 309 9.33 -20.94 -30.65
CA LEU A 309 8.24 -20.20 -31.25
C LEU A 309 8.70 -18.83 -31.77
N ALA A 310 9.53 -18.12 -31.00
CA ALA A 310 10.05 -16.82 -31.39
C ALA A 310 11.39 -16.52 -30.73
N LEU A 311 12.23 -15.76 -31.42
CA LEU A 311 13.46 -15.19 -30.90
C LEU A 311 13.30 -13.67 -30.78
N ARG A 312 13.80 -13.09 -29.69
CA ARG A 312 13.72 -11.67 -29.39
C ARG A 312 15.11 -11.10 -29.17
N PHE A 313 15.45 -10.04 -29.89
CA PHE A 313 16.72 -9.33 -29.76
C PHE A 313 16.50 -7.83 -29.95
N ASP A 314 17.06 -7.02 -29.05
CA ASP A 314 17.00 -5.55 -29.08
C ASP A 314 15.58 -5.01 -29.38
N LYS A 315 14.61 -5.44 -28.56
CA LYS A 315 13.18 -5.09 -28.62
C LYS A 315 12.40 -5.58 -29.85
N LYS A 316 13.01 -6.39 -30.73
CA LYS A 316 12.36 -6.90 -31.95
C LYS A 316 12.34 -8.43 -31.97
N PHE A 317 11.37 -9.00 -32.68
CA PHE A 317 11.41 -10.42 -33.03
C PHE A 317 12.27 -10.61 -34.28
N VAL A 318 13.11 -11.64 -34.25
CA VAL A 318 14.10 -11.95 -35.29
C VAL A 318 14.03 -13.43 -35.68
N ASP A 319 14.51 -13.77 -36.88
CA ASP A 319 14.48 -15.15 -37.38
C ASP A 319 15.74 -15.96 -36.99
N SER A 320 16.84 -15.27 -36.63
CA SER A 320 18.11 -15.91 -36.31
C SER A 320 18.98 -15.03 -35.41
N ILE A 321 19.84 -15.65 -34.60
CA ILE A 321 20.75 -14.98 -33.67
C ILE A 321 22.15 -15.61 -33.75
N SER A 322 23.19 -14.78 -33.64
CA SER A 322 24.59 -15.23 -33.63
C SER A 322 25.02 -15.70 -32.23
N CYS A 323 25.90 -16.71 -32.19
CA CYS A 323 26.52 -17.18 -30.95
C CYS A 323 27.18 -16.02 -30.18
N GLY A 324 27.07 -16.05 -28.84
CA GLY A 324 27.60 -15.02 -27.95
C GLY A 324 26.74 -13.76 -27.81
N THR A 325 25.53 -13.77 -28.37
CA THR A 325 24.59 -12.65 -28.29
C THR A 325 23.50 -12.94 -27.27
N GLU A 326 23.29 -12.04 -26.30
CA GLU A 326 22.19 -12.11 -25.34
C GLU A 326 20.85 -11.92 -26.06
N CYS A 327 19.89 -12.82 -25.82
CA CYS A 327 18.60 -12.78 -26.49
C CYS A 327 17.51 -13.51 -25.72
N GLY A 328 16.26 -13.26 -26.07
CA GLY A 328 15.11 -13.94 -25.50
C GLY A 328 14.57 -15.05 -26.41
N ILE A 329 14.25 -16.21 -25.83
CA ILE A 329 13.60 -17.33 -26.52
C ILE A 329 12.21 -17.55 -25.93
N ILE A 330 11.21 -17.66 -26.80
CA ILE A 330 9.86 -18.11 -26.44
C ILE A 330 9.69 -19.52 -26.98
N LEU A 331 9.25 -20.42 -26.11
CA LEU A 331 8.99 -21.83 -26.41
C LEU A 331 7.48 -22.14 -26.40
N ASP A 332 7.09 -23.22 -27.06
CA ASP A 332 5.72 -23.75 -26.99
C ASP A 332 5.40 -24.40 -25.64
N GLN A 333 6.39 -25.00 -25.00
CA GLN A 333 6.32 -25.55 -23.66
C GLN A 333 7.66 -25.40 -22.92
N THR A 334 7.61 -25.33 -21.59
CA THR A 334 8.82 -25.19 -20.76
C THR A 334 8.65 -25.84 -19.39
N SER A 335 9.74 -26.36 -18.84
CA SER A 335 9.83 -26.81 -17.44
C SER A 335 10.47 -25.76 -16.54
N PHE A 336 11.01 -24.67 -17.10
CA PHE A 336 11.59 -23.59 -16.31
C PHE A 336 10.52 -22.83 -15.54
N TYR A 337 10.76 -22.59 -14.27
CA TYR A 337 9.98 -21.68 -13.45
C TYR A 337 10.29 -20.23 -13.84
N SER A 338 9.29 -19.51 -14.33
CA SER A 338 9.35 -18.06 -14.48
C SER A 338 9.11 -17.37 -13.15
N GLU A 339 9.79 -16.26 -12.87
CA GLU A 339 9.61 -15.49 -11.64
C GLU A 339 8.14 -15.07 -11.44
N GLN A 340 7.53 -15.61 -10.39
CA GLN A 340 6.13 -15.41 -10.04
C GLN A 340 5.93 -15.69 -8.55
N GLY A 341 4.86 -15.16 -7.95
CA GLY A 341 4.43 -15.56 -6.60
C GLY A 341 5.45 -15.33 -5.47
N GLY A 342 6.46 -14.48 -5.68
CA GLY A 342 7.54 -14.22 -4.71
C GLY A 342 8.72 -15.18 -4.80
N GLN A 343 8.70 -16.16 -5.71
CA GLN A 343 9.82 -17.05 -6.02
C GLN A 343 10.57 -16.53 -7.25
N ILE A 344 11.90 -16.55 -7.19
CA ILE A 344 12.78 -16.18 -8.30
C ILE A 344 12.78 -17.25 -9.40
N TYR A 345 13.15 -16.85 -10.61
CA TYR A 345 13.20 -17.70 -11.80
C TYR A 345 14.26 -18.82 -11.72
N ASP A 346 14.10 -19.84 -12.56
CA ASP A 346 15.10 -20.88 -12.78
C ASP A 346 16.22 -20.40 -13.72
N GLU A 347 17.41 -20.97 -13.55
CA GLU A 347 18.56 -20.85 -14.46
C GLU A 347 18.94 -22.24 -14.99
N GLY A 348 19.54 -22.30 -16.18
CA GLY A 348 19.88 -23.60 -16.77
C GLY A 348 20.32 -23.50 -18.22
N PHE A 349 20.10 -24.58 -18.97
CA PHE A 349 20.51 -24.70 -20.37
C PHE A 349 19.37 -25.29 -21.19
N ILE A 350 19.18 -24.75 -22.40
CA ILE A 350 18.38 -25.34 -23.45
C ILE A 350 19.36 -25.85 -24.51
N VAL A 351 19.32 -27.16 -24.79
CA VAL A 351 20.16 -27.79 -25.81
C VAL A 351 19.30 -28.20 -27.00
N LYS A 352 19.91 -28.27 -28.18
CA LYS A 352 19.24 -28.81 -29.35
C LYS A 352 19.13 -30.34 -29.21
N ALA A 353 17.92 -30.89 -29.41
CA ALA A 353 17.59 -32.30 -29.13
C ALA A 353 18.57 -33.35 -29.69
N ASP A 354 19.17 -33.08 -30.86
CA ASP A 354 20.11 -34.00 -31.52
C ASP A 354 21.58 -33.53 -31.48
N ASP A 355 21.88 -32.42 -30.80
CA ASP A 355 23.20 -31.78 -30.84
C ASP A 355 23.46 -30.91 -29.60
N ASP A 356 24.03 -31.55 -28.57
CA ASP A 356 24.42 -30.91 -27.31
C ASP A 356 25.53 -29.84 -27.47
N SER A 357 26.15 -29.73 -28.65
CA SER A 357 27.13 -28.66 -28.92
C SER A 357 26.47 -27.30 -29.18
N VAL A 358 25.16 -27.29 -29.43
CA VAL A 358 24.34 -26.08 -29.56
C VAL A 358 23.57 -25.88 -28.26
N GLU A 359 24.10 -25.03 -27.40
CA GLU A 359 23.51 -24.68 -26.11
C GLU A 359 23.06 -23.21 -26.07
N PHE A 360 21.96 -22.97 -25.36
CA PHE A 360 21.51 -21.66 -24.94
C PHE A 360 21.46 -21.63 -23.42
N LYS A 361 22.29 -20.79 -22.80
CA LYS A 361 22.31 -20.61 -21.36
C LYS A 361 21.18 -19.67 -20.93
N VAL A 362 20.27 -20.18 -20.11
CA VAL A 362 19.17 -19.42 -19.51
C VAL A 362 19.65 -18.83 -18.19
N THR A 363 19.55 -17.51 -18.08
CA THR A 363 19.96 -16.71 -16.92
C THR A 363 18.79 -15.93 -16.31
N ASN A 364 17.65 -15.84 -17.01
CA ASN A 364 16.43 -15.25 -16.47
C ASN A 364 15.20 -15.85 -17.18
N VAL A 365 14.09 -16.03 -16.44
CA VAL A 365 12.83 -16.53 -16.99
C VAL A 365 11.66 -15.69 -16.49
N GLN A 366 10.91 -15.08 -17.43
CA GLN A 366 9.81 -14.16 -17.12
C GLN A 366 8.53 -14.57 -17.84
N VAL A 367 7.38 -14.36 -17.21
CA VAL A 367 6.07 -14.57 -17.85
C VAL A 367 5.34 -13.25 -18.09
N ARG A 368 4.74 -13.09 -19.26
CA ARG A 368 3.82 -11.98 -19.57
C ARG A 368 2.68 -12.47 -20.44
N ALA A 369 1.44 -12.27 -20.00
CA ALA A 369 0.22 -12.64 -20.73
C ALA A 369 0.20 -14.09 -21.26
N GLY A 370 0.82 -15.03 -20.54
CA GLY A 370 0.90 -16.44 -20.92
C GLY A 370 2.10 -16.84 -21.80
N TYR A 371 2.95 -15.90 -22.20
CA TYR A 371 4.21 -16.19 -22.89
C TYR A 371 5.35 -16.23 -21.88
N VAL A 372 6.16 -17.29 -21.92
CA VAL A 372 7.37 -17.42 -21.10
C VAL A 372 8.59 -17.09 -21.94
N LEU A 373 9.33 -16.07 -21.49
CA LEU A 373 10.55 -15.58 -22.11
C LEU A 373 11.76 -16.11 -21.32
N HIS A 374 12.67 -16.77 -22.01
CA HIS A 374 13.95 -17.28 -21.47
C HIS A 374 15.07 -16.40 -22.00
N VAL A 375 15.87 -15.79 -21.13
CA VAL A 375 16.96 -14.86 -21.47
C VAL A 375 18.33 -15.47 -21.21
#